data_AF-A0A936FFG1-F1
#
_entry.id   AF-A0A936FFG1-F1
#
_cell.length_a   1.000
_cell.length_b   1.000
_cell.length_c   1.000
_cell.angle_alpha   90.00
_cell.angle_beta   90.00
_cell.angle_gamma   90.00
#
_symmetry.space_group_name_H-M   'P 1'
#
loop_
_entity.id
_entity.type
_entity.pdbx_description
1 polymer ?
#
loop_
_entity_poly.entity_id
_entity_poly.type
_entity_poly.pdbx_seq_one_letter_code
_entity_poly.pdbx_strand_id
1 'polypeptide(L)'
;METALRQAGFPDTELQALRDTRAMARQLREFAQAGGRIGRVDADFAGANGQPGLIRFYCPPAPQARTHSGYGVLAHELGHALLLPEQWLPPTHFTDVHGYARARELGEAHAWLNQYRLCTQKVGGLPEVAPVLPIENPYDLGSQPVDLFSRIAERQAAGWSEARILDELAMLSAHMFPCGMGAGNFKTYGQCHHWDWLKATESRHPTFMDFLQRLGRAPTPHEQKLLTKRHVFVPAQGGSTTPAPWDRQAVIDLATALRGAPGGDLAQLWALAQDLSPCEAPEGVDGCRAAATHTRAPDSIATSSTQAIVTGEMP
;
A
#
# COMPACT_ATOMS: atom_id res chain seq x y z
N MET A 1 -15.33 23.27 -14.15
CA MET A 1 -14.82 22.43 -13.04
C MET A 1 -15.50 22.75 -11.71
N GLU A 2 -15.61 24.01 -11.28
CA GLU A 2 -16.16 24.36 -9.96
C GLU A 2 -17.50 23.69 -9.60
N THR A 3 -18.47 23.64 -10.53
CA THR A 3 -19.76 22.93 -10.33
C THR A 3 -19.58 21.45 -9.97
N ALA A 4 -18.62 20.76 -10.60
CA ALA A 4 -18.33 19.35 -10.31
C ALA A 4 -17.64 19.16 -8.95
N LEU A 5 -16.78 20.10 -8.55
CA LEU A 5 -16.17 20.12 -7.21
C LEU A 5 -17.22 20.35 -6.12
N ARG A 6 -18.17 21.28 -6.35
CA ARG A 6 -19.33 21.49 -5.47
C ARG A 6 -20.18 20.22 -5.34
N GLN A 7 -20.45 19.53 -6.45
CA GLN A 7 -21.16 18.24 -6.45
C GLN A 7 -20.40 17.16 -5.67
N ALA A 8 -19.07 17.10 -5.83
CA ALA A 8 -18.13 16.26 -5.08
C ALA A 8 -17.95 16.68 -3.59
N GLY A 9 -18.73 17.65 -3.11
CA GLY A 9 -18.80 18.00 -1.68
C GLY A 9 -17.72 18.96 -1.18
N PHE A 10 -16.96 19.63 -2.06
CA PHE A 10 -15.98 20.63 -1.64
C PHE A 10 -16.69 21.84 -0.99
N PRO A 11 -16.30 22.26 0.22
CA PRO A 11 -16.86 23.45 0.87
C PRO A 11 -16.34 24.73 0.21
N ASP A 12 -17.07 25.84 0.37
CA ASP A 12 -16.74 27.13 -0.26
C ASP A 12 -15.34 27.65 0.09
N THR A 13 -14.86 27.38 1.30
CA THR A 13 -13.50 27.76 1.74
C THR A 13 -12.41 27.05 0.93
N GLU A 14 -12.60 25.77 0.62
CA GLU A 14 -11.66 25.00 -0.21
C GLU A 14 -11.78 25.43 -1.68
N LEU A 15 -12.99 25.66 -2.19
CA LEU A 15 -13.20 26.18 -3.54
C LEU A 15 -12.55 27.55 -3.75
N GLN A 16 -12.57 28.42 -2.73
CA GLN A 16 -11.85 29.69 -2.75
C GLN A 16 -10.33 29.46 -2.82
N ALA A 17 -9.77 28.60 -1.96
CA ALA A 17 -8.34 28.28 -1.96
C ALA A 17 -7.85 27.68 -3.29
N LEU A 18 -8.67 26.86 -3.95
CA LEU A 18 -8.40 26.32 -5.29
C LEU A 18 -8.31 27.40 -6.38
N ARG A 19 -9.07 28.50 -6.25
CA ARG A 19 -9.05 29.64 -7.17
C ARG A 19 -7.88 30.58 -6.90
N ASP A 20 -7.66 30.92 -5.63
CA ASP A 20 -6.68 31.93 -5.22
C ASP A 20 -5.24 31.39 -5.29
N THR A 21 -5.04 30.10 -5.11
CA THR A 21 -3.71 29.49 -5.23
C THR A 21 -3.32 29.32 -6.70
N ARG A 22 -2.53 30.26 -7.22
CA ARG A 22 -2.14 30.36 -8.64
C ARG A 22 -1.61 29.05 -9.24
N ALA A 23 -0.83 28.27 -8.50
CA ALA A 23 -0.25 27.00 -8.97
C ALA A 23 -1.32 25.90 -9.13
N MET A 24 -2.23 25.78 -8.18
CA MET A 24 -3.39 24.88 -8.24
C MET A 24 -4.32 25.26 -9.39
N ALA A 25 -4.69 26.55 -9.47
CA ALA A 25 -5.53 27.07 -10.54
C ALA A 25 -4.91 26.86 -11.94
N ARG A 26 -3.57 26.79 -12.05
CA ARG A 26 -2.86 26.42 -13.28
C ARG A 26 -3.06 24.94 -13.61
N GLN A 27 -2.77 24.01 -12.69
CA GLN A 27 -2.95 22.57 -12.95
C GLN A 27 -4.40 22.19 -13.25
N LEU A 28 -5.38 22.82 -12.58
CA LEU A 28 -6.79 22.63 -12.89
C LEU A 28 -7.12 23.06 -14.33
N ARG A 29 -6.53 24.15 -14.84
CA ARG A 29 -6.68 24.57 -16.24
C ARG A 29 -5.99 23.62 -17.21
N GLU A 30 -4.77 23.18 -16.90
CA GLU A 30 -4.01 22.21 -17.72
C GLU A 30 -4.79 20.89 -17.84
N PHE A 31 -5.29 20.36 -16.73
CA PHE A 31 -6.15 19.17 -16.72
C PHE A 31 -7.44 19.37 -17.53
N ALA A 32 -8.15 20.49 -17.36
CA ALA A 32 -9.35 20.79 -18.15
C ALA A 32 -9.07 20.93 -19.65
N GLN A 33 -7.95 21.56 -20.03
CA GLN A 33 -7.52 21.72 -21.42
C GLN A 33 -7.16 20.39 -22.08
N ALA A 34 -6.64 19.43 -21.31
CA ALA A 34 -6.44 18.04 -21.73
C ALA A 34 -7.74 17.20 -21.78
N GLY A 35 -8.93 17.83 -21.65
CA GLY A 35 -10.23 17.14 -21.62
C GLY A 35 -10.58 16.50 -20.27
N GLY A 36 -9.82 16.82 -19.21
CA GLY A 36 -9.98 16.31 -17.87
C GLY A 36 -11.33 16.66 -17.23
N ARG A 37 -11.95 15.64 -16.62
CA ARG A 37 -13.24 15.77 -15.92
C ARG A 37 -13.09 15.48 -14.44
N ILE A 38 -13.94 16.11 -13.63
CA ILE A 38 -14.15 15.76 -12.23
C ILE A 38 -15.54 15.13 -12.12
N GLY A 39 -15.61 13.97 -11.46
CA GLY A 39 -16.86 13.26 -11.19
C GLY A 39 -17.07 13.00 -9.71
N ARG A 40 -18.34 12.91 -9.31
CA ARG A 40 -18.76 12.31 -8.05
C ARG A 40 -19.23 10.89 -8.30
N VAL A 41 -18.95 10.00 -7.36
CA VAL A 41 -19.54 8.67 -7.22
C VAL A 41 -20.18 8.62 -5.84
N ASP A 42 -21.45 8.22 -5.74
CA ASP A 42 -22.05 7.91 -4.45
C ASP A 42 -21.57 6.51 -4.03
N ALA A 43 -20.98 6.41 -2.83
CA ALA A 43 -20.37 5.18 -2.31
C ALA A 43 -20.31 5.20 -0.79
N ASP A 44 -20.36 4.05 -0.11
CA ASP A 44 -20.41 3.97 1.36
C ASP A 44 -19.09 4.31 2.08
N PHE A 45 -18.11 4.89 1.36
CA PHE A 45 -16.81 5.30 1.87
C PHE A 45 -16.38 6.64 1.28
N ALA A 46 -15.51 7.34 2.01
CA ALA A 46 -14.84 8.57 1.56
C ALA A 46 -13.50 8.23 0.87
N GLY A 47 -13.27 8.74 -0.35
CA GLY A 47 -12.00 8.57 -1.05
C GLY A 47 -11.96 9.29 -2.39
N ALA A 48 -10.82 9.30 -3.07
CA ALA A 48 -10.70 9.84 -4.42
C ALA A 48 -9.81 8.94 -5.29
N ASN A 49 -9.88 9.13 -6.61
CA ASN A 49 -8.86 8.62 -7.53
C ASN A 49 -8.71 9.50 -8.78
N GLY A 50 -7.48 9.87 -9.09
CA GLY A 50 -7.08 10.62 -10.27
C GLY A 50 -6.41 9.73 -11.30
N GLN A 51 -6.76 9.93 -12.56
CA GLN A 51 -6.10 9.34 -13.72
C GLN A 51 -6.19 10.35 -14.89
N PRO A 52 -5.39 10.19 -15.96
CA PRO A 52 -5.51 10.98 -17.17
C PRO A 52 -6.97 11.07 -17.66
N GLY A 53 -7.43 12.30 -17.86
CA GLY A 53 -8.80 12.60 -18.31
C GLY A 53 -9.92 12.51 -17.26
N LEU A 54 -9.68 11.97 -16.06
CA LEU A 54 -10.74 11.82 -15.04
C LEU A 54 -10.22 11.72 -13.59
N ILE A 55 -10.74 12.59 -12.72
CA ILE A 55 -10.64 12.45 -11.26
C ILE A 55 -12.04 12.15 -10.72
N ARG A 56 -12.20 11.15 -9.84
CA ARG A 56 -13.45 10.87 -9.13
C ARG A 56 -13.30 11.08 -7.63
N PHE A 57 -14.37 11.54 -7.01
CA PHE A 57 -14.54 11.62 -5.55
C PHE A 57 -15.68 10.67 -5.13
N TYR A 58 -15.38 9.75 -4.22
CA TYR A 58 -16.30 8.75 -3.67
C TYR A 58 -16.93 9.33 -2.41
N CYS A 59 -18.19 9.74 -2.52
CA CYS A 59 -18.88 10.55 -1.54
C CYS A 59 -19.92 9.71 -0.76
N PRO A 60 -19.75 9.53 0.56
CA PRO A 60 -20.75 8.88 1.37
C PRO A 60 -22.00 9.76 1.60
N PRO A 61 -23.14 9.11 1.89
CA PRO A 61 -24.37 9.81 2.24
C PRO A 61 -24.19 10.57 3.55
N ALA A 62 -24.95 11.66 3.71
CA ALA A 62 -25.02 12.35 5.00
C ALA A 62 -25.58 11.40 6.07
N PRO A 63 -25.09 11.45 7.33
CA PRO A 63 -24.22 12.48 7.91
C PRO A 63 -22.71 12.19 7.84
N GLN A 64 -22.26 11.19 7.07
CA GLN A 64 -20.85 10.81 7.07
C GLN A 64 -19.94 11.94 6.53
N ALA A 65 -18.77 12.10 7.16
CA ALA A 65 -17.82 13.16 6.83
C ALA A 65 -17.15 12.92 5.47
N ARG A 66 -17.11 13.95 4.62
CA ARG A 66 -16.43 13.91 3.31
C ARG A 66 -15.00 14.44 3.42
N THR A 67 -14.19 13.76 4.21
CA THR A 67 -12.77 14.13 4.48
C THR A 67 -11.90 14.24 3.23
N HIS A 68 -12.27 13.52 2.16
CA HIS A 68 -11.61 13.52 0.86
C HIS A 68 -11.94 14.75 -0.02
N SER A 69 -12.93 15.57 0.32
CA SER A 69 -13.38 16.72 -0.50
C SER A 69 -12.59 18.00 -0.19
N GLY A 70 -11.25 17.92 -0.28
CA GLY A 70 -10.33 18.99 0.12
C GLY A 70 -9.22 19.29 -0.89
N TYR A 71 -8.58 20.45 -0.74
CA TYR A 71 -7.51 20.98 -1.59
C TYR A 71 -6.33 20.01 -1.69
N GLY A 72 -5.83 19.48 -0.57
CA GLY A 72 -4.75 18.50 -0.57
C GLY A 72 -5.08 17.24 -1.37
N VAL A 73 -6.28 16.68 -1.20
CA VAL A 73 -6.68 15.48 -1.96
C VAL A 73 -6.75 15.80 -3.45
N LEU A 74 -7.34 16.93 -3.86
CA LEU A 74 -7.35 17.32 -5.27
C LEU A 74 -5.93 17.58 -5.82
N ALA A 75 -5.03 18.12 -5.02
CA ALA A 75 -3.62 18.31 -5.39
C ALA A 75 -2.90 16.98 -5.60
N HIS A 76 -3.19 15.98 -4.76
CA HIS A 76 -2.70 14.61 -4.91
C HIS A 76 -3.22 13.97 -6.21
N GLU A 77 -4.54 13.97 -6.43
CA GLU A 77 -5.15 13.38 -7.63
C GLU A 77 -4.74 14.07 -8.94
N LEU A 78 -4.46 15.38 -8.92
CA LEU A 78 -3.88 16.08 -10.06
C LEU A 78 -2.46 15.60 -10.37
N GLY A 79 -1.68 15.21 -9.36
CA GLY A 79 -0.35 14.62 -9.54
C GLY A 79 -0.43 13.29 -10.31
N HIS A 80 -1.32 12.39 -9.90
CA HIS A 80 -1.63 11.15 -10.63
C HIS A 80 -2.12 11.39 -12.06
N ALA A 81 -2.96 12.42 -12.25
CA ALA A 81 -3.59 12.69 -13.54
C ALA A 81 -2.68 13.40 -14.56
N LEU A 82 -1.63 14.10 -14.11
CA LEU A 82 -0.81 14.98 -14.95
C LEU A 82 0.67 14.60 -15.05
N LEU A 83 1.30 14.04 -14.00
CA LEU A 83 2.77 14.07 -13.90
C LEU A 83 3.49 12.81 -14.37
N LEU A 84 2.86 11.64 -14.28
CA LEU A 84 3.45 10.38 -14.77
C LEU A 84 2.38 9.49 -15.44
N PRO A 85 2.02 9.73 -16.71
CA PRO A 85 1.03 8.94 -17.44
C PRO A 85 1.37 7.44 -17.53
N GLU A 86 2.67 7.10 -17.55
CA GLU A 86 3.20 5.74 -17.65
C GLU A 86 2.71 4.83 -16.52
N GLN A 87 2.42 5.39 -15.34
CA GLN A 87 1.85 4.62 -14.22
C GLN A 87 0.53 3.94 -14.61
N TRP A 88 -0.23 4.48 -15.57
CA TRP A 88 -1.55 3.98 -15.97
C TRP A 88 -1.51 2.88 -17.04
N LEU A 89 -0.32 2.53 -17.54
CA LEU A 89 -0.16 1.47 -18.52
C LEU A 89 -0.55 0.10 -17.92
N PRO A 90 -1.12 -0.82 -18.73
CA PRO A 90 -1.56 -2.13 -18.25
C PRO A 90 -0.34 -3.00 -17.88
N PRO A 91 -0.47 -3.95 -16.93
CA PRO A 91 0.65 -4.81 -16.51
C PRO A 91 1.34 -5.55 -17.67
N THR A 92 0.58 -5.90 -18.71
CA THR A 92 1.06 -6.58 -19.92
C THR A 92 2.01 -5.76 -20.79
N HIS A 93 2.06 -4.43 -20.60
CA HIS A 93 3.01 -3.52 -21.26
C HIS A 93 4.44 -3.67 -20.74
N PHE A 94 4.59 -4.09 -19.47
CA PHE A 94 5.89 -4.17 -18.81
C PHE A 94 6.52 -5.56 -18.99
N THR A 95 7.83 -5.57 -19.22
CA THR A 95 8.64 -6.79 -19.39
C THR A 95 8.66 -7.64 -18.12
N ASP A 96 8.73 -6.99 -16.96
CA ASP A 96 8.82 -7.61 -15.64
C ASP A 96 7.97 -6.88 -14.59
N VAL A 97 7.83 -7.54 -13.43
CA VAL A 97 7.05 -7.06 -12.27
C VAL A 97 7.60 -5.76 -11.68
N HIS A 98 8.93 -5.59 -11.70
CA HIS A 98 9.61 -4.48 -11.05
C HIS A 98 9.38 -3.20 -11.84
N GLY A 99 9.43 -3.25 -13.17
CA GLY A 99 9.06 -2.13 -14.04
C GLY A 99 7.61 -1.68 -13.85
N TYR A 100 6.66 -2.63 -13.74
CA TYR A 100 5.25 -2.31 -13.49
C TYR A 100 5.03 -1.66 -12.13
N ALA A 101 5.57 -2.28 -11.07
CA ALA A 101 5.47 -1.77 -9.71
C ALA A 101 6.12 -0.39 -9.59
N ARG A 102 7.33 -0.22 -10.15
CA ARG A 102 8.07 1.04 -10.10
C ARG A 102 7.33 2.18 -10.81
N ALA A 103 6.65 1.92 -11.92
CA ALA A 103 5.84 2.93 -12.59
C ALA A 103 4.66 3.40 -11.72
N ARG A 104 4.02 2.49 -10.97
CA ARG A 104 2.96 2.82 -10.01
C ARG A 104 3.50 3.60 -8.81
N GLU A 105 4.58 3.12 -8.21
CA GLU A 105 5.27 3.75 -7.06
C GLU A 105 5.77 5.16 -7.38
N LEU A 106 6.33 5.39 -8.56
CA LEU A 106 6.71 6.73 -9.01
C LEU A 106 5.47 7.61 -9.26
N GLY A 107 4.37 7.03 -9.74
CA GLY A 107 3.11 7.75 -9.92
C GLY A 107 2.57 8.32 -8.61
N GLU A 108 2.60 7.48 -7.56
CA GLU A 108 2.30 7.84 -6.17
C GLU A 108 3.29 8.89 -5.61
N ALA A 109 4.60 8.71 -5.84
CA ALA A 109 5.63 9.68 -5.43
C ALA A 109 5.41 11.06 -6.06
N HIS A 110 5.05 11.11 -7.34
CA HIS A 110 4.67 12.34 -8.04
C HIS A 110 3.39 12.95 -7.45
N ALA A 111 2.40 12.15 -7.04
CA ALA A 111 1.19 12.63 -6.37
C ALA A 111 1.51 13.28 -5.01
N TRP A 112 2.29 12.63 -4.15
CA TRP A 112 2.73 13.19 -2.86
C TRP A 112 3.57 14.45 -3.02
N LEU A 113 4.53 14.48 -3.95
CA LEU A 113 5.35 15.65 -4.21
C LEU A 113 4.54 16.82 -4.78
N ASN A 114 3.55 16.55 -5.64
CA ASN A 114 2.64 17.57 -6.15
C ASN A 114 1.76 18.14 -5.03
N GLN A 115 1.20 17.28 -4.19
CA GLN A 115 0.41 17.68 -3.04
C GLN A 115 1.21 18.57 -2.10
N TYR A 116 2.41 18.16 -1.70
CA TYR A 116 3.30 18.97 -0.87
C TYR A 116 3.55 20.36 -1.47
N ARG A 117 3.91 20.42 -2.75
CA ARG A 117 4.18 21.68 -3.49
C ARG A 117 2.98 22.60 -3.58
N LEU A 118 1.77 22.06 -3.74
CA LEU A 118 0.56 22.85 -3.82
C LEU A 118 0.05 23.27 -2.43
N CYS A 119 0.18 22.42 -1.41
CA CYS A 119 -0.23 22.74 -0.03
C CYS A 119 0.69 23.80 0.61
N THR A 120 2.00 23.74 0.36
CA THR A 120 2.96 24.79 0.78
C THR A 120 2.72 26.15 0.11
N GLN A 121 1.98 26.19 -0.99
CA GLN A 121 1.57 27.42 -1.69
C GLN A 121 0.10 27.79 -1.44
N LYS A 122 -0.65 27.03 -0.62
CA LYS A 122 -2.09 27.19 -0.41
C LYS A 122 -2.40 28.56 0.21
N VAL A 123 -3.31 29.29 -0.42
CA VAL A 123 -3.84 30.57 0.07
C VAL A 123 -5.25 30.33 0.62
N GLY A 124 -5.43 30.48 1.94
CA GLY A 124 -6.71 30.27 2.61
C GLY A 124 -7.13 28.79 2.69
N GLY A 125 -8.43 28.56 2.84
CA GLY A 125 -9.00 27.23 3.06
C GLY A 125 -8.80 26.70 4.49
N LEU A 126 -9.07 25.41 4.67
CA LEU A 126 -8.85 24.66 5.90
C LEU A 126 -7.37 24.27 6.05
N PRO A 127 -6.87 24.06 7.29
CA PRO A 127 -5.55 23.49 7.51
C PRO A 127 -5.41 22.12 6.84
N GLU A 128 -4.28 21.90 6.17
CA GLU A 128 -3.93 20.61 5.61
C GLU A 128 -3.44 19.67 6.73
N VAL A 129 -3.96 18.45 6.77
CA VAL A 129 -3.52 17.42 7.72
C VAL A 129 -2.24 16.78 7.17
N ALA A 130 -1.23 16.61 8.03
CA ALA A 130 0.02 15.96 7.63
C ALA A 130 -0.25 14.50 7.18
N PRO A 131 0.22 14.08 5.98
CA PRO A 131 0.09 12.71 5.51
C PRO A 131 1.08 11.80 6.24
N VAL A 132 0.67 11.36 7.44
CA VAL A 132 1.41 10.37 8.24
C VAL A 132 0.93 8.97 7.84
N LEU A 133 1.78 8.21 7.16
CA LEU A 133 1.46 6.86 6.69
C LEU A 133 2.21 5.80 7.51
N PRO A 134 1.60 4.63 7.80
CA PRO A 134 2.34 3.46 8.24
C PRO A 134 3.13 2.88 7.06
N ILE A 135 4.46 2.84 7.20
CA ILE A 135 5.39 2.28 6.21
C ILE A 135 5.94 0.97 6.76
N GLU A 136 5.74 -0.14 6.04
CA GLU A 136 6.22 -1.46 6.45
C GLU A 136 7.75 -1.58 6.33
N ASN A 137 8.39 -2.16 7.34
CA ASN A 137 9.81 -2.51 7.32
C ASN A 137 10.11 -3.47 6.16
N PRO A 138 11.23 -3.39 5.44
CA PRO A 138 11.49 -4.30 4.32
C PRO A 138 11.51 -5.78 4.71
N TYR A 139 12.15 -6.12 5.84
CA TYR A 139 12.53 -7.49 6.21
C TYR A 139 11.57 -8.20 7.18
N ASP A 140 10.60 -7.50 7.75
CA ASP A 140 9.62 -8.03 8.70
C ASP A 140 8.22 -7.44 8.45
N LEU A 141 7.25 -7.75 9.32
CA LEU A 141 5.84 -7.33 9.22
C LEU A 141 5.51 -6.09 10.07
N GLY A 142 6.50 -5.52 10.75
CA GLY A 142 6.37 -4.28 11.50
C GLY A 142 6.28 -3.07 10.58
N SER A 143 5.78 -1.96 11.13
CA SER A 143 5.65 -0.69 10.40
C SER A 143 5.95 0.50 11.29
N GLN A 144 6.50 1.56 10.70
CA GLN A 144 6.77 2.84 11.37
C GLN A 144 5.95 3.96 10.73
N PRO A 145 5.45 4.94 11.51
CA PRO A 145 4.79 6.12 10.96
C PRO A 145 5.80 7.04 10.28
N VAL A 146 5.49 7.50 9.07
CA VAL A 146 6.29 8.49 8.34
C VAL A 146 5.40 9.64 7.88
N ASP A 147 5.72 10.86 8.33
CA ASP A 147 5.18 12.09 7.78
C ASP A 147 5.89 12.39 6.45
N LEU A 148 5.17 12.23 5.33
CA LEU A 148 5.74 12.46 4.00
C LEU A 148 6.07 13.94 3.75
N PHE A 149 5.34 14.89 4.33
CA PHE A 149 5.57 16.32 4.10
C PHE A 149 6.82 16.79 4.84
N SER A 150 6.98 16.40 6.10
CA SER A 150 8.20 16.66 6.87
C SER A 150 9.40 15.99 6.18
N ARG A 151 9.25 14.75 5.71
CA ARG A 151 10.29 14.04 4.95
C ARG A 151 10.71 14.78 3.67
N ILE A 152 9.76 15.26 2.86
CA ILE A 152 10.07 16.06 1.65
C ILE A 152 10.81 17.37 2.02
N ALA A 153 10.33 18.07 3.05
CA ALA A 153 10.95 19.32 3.52
C ALA A 153 12.40 19.11 3.97
N GLU A 154 12.68 18.04 4.74
CA GLU A 154 14.04 17.65 5.13
C GLU A 154 14.95 17.45 3.91
N ARG A 155 14.47 16.76 2.86
CA ARG A 155 15.29 16.47 1.67
C ARG A 155 15.55 17.71 0.83
N GLN A 156 14.57 18.61 0.71
CA GLN A 156 14.76 19.90 0.05
C GLN A 156 15.76 20.78 0.81
N ALA A 157 15.68 20.83 2.14
CA ALA A 157 16.64 21.54 2.97
C ALA A 157 18.06 20.93 2.88
N ALA A 158 18.16 19.61 2.72
CA ALA A 158 19.42 18.90 2.47
C ALA A 158 19.94 19.01 1.01
N GLY A 159 19.30 19.81 0.15
CA GLY A 159 19.72 20.04 -1.23
C GLY A 159 19.58 18.83 -2.16
N TRP A 160 18.69 17.88 -1.86
CA TRP A 160 18.45 16.73 -2.73
C TRP A 160 17.81 17.16 -4.06
N SER A 161 18.19 16.49 -5.14
CA SER A 161 17.53 16.66 -6.44
C SER A 161 16.10 16.09 -6.41
N GLU A 162 15.23 16.63 -7.27
CA GLU A 162 13.85 16.16 -7.41
C GLU A 162 13.78 14.65 -7.73
N ALA A 163 14.64 14.15 -8.62
CA ALA A 163 14.70 12.73 -8.93
C ALA A 163 15.00 11.88 -7.69
N ARG A 164 15.95 12.31 -6.83
CA ARG A 164 16.30 11.59 -5.60
C ARG A 164 15.17 11.63 -4.55
N ILE A 165 14.42 12.74 -4.50
CA ILE A 165 13.23 12.85 -3.64
C ILE A 165 12.12 11.91 -4.13
N LEU A 166 11.85 11.89 -5.44
CA LEU A 166 10.91 10.97 -6.05
C LEU A 166 11.32 9.51 -5.85
N ASP A 167 12.62 9.19 -5.91
CA ASP A 167 13.11 7.83 -5.68
C ASP A 167 12.89 7.35 -4.23
N GLU A 168 13.14 8.20 -3.22
CA GLU A 168 12.83 7.89 -1.80
C GLU A 168 11.32 7.80 -1.58
N LEU A 169 10.54 8.74 -2.11
CA LEU A 169 9.08 8.70 -2.01
C LEU A 169 8.49 7.45 -2.64
N ALA A 170 8.98 7.02 -3.81
CA ALA A 170 8.51 5.81 -4.46
C ALA A 170 8.87 4.54 -3.68
N MET A 171 10.03 4.51 -3.02
CA MET A 171 10.37 3.45 -2.06
C MET A 171 9.41 3.44 -0.86
N LEU A 172 9.13 4.61 -0.26
CA LEU A 172 8.15 4.71 0.83
C LEU A 172 6.75 4.27 0.36
N SER A 173 6.33 4.69 -0.83
CA SER A 173 5.07 4.27 -1.45
C SER A 173 5.01 2.75 -1.64
N ALA A 174 6.07 2.10 -2.12
CA ALA A 174 6.13 0.63 -2.24
C ALA A 174 5.79 -0.10 -0.92
N HIS A 175 6.16 0.51 0.21
CA HIS A 175 6.00 -0.01 1.57
C HIS A 175 4.80 0.54 2.35
N MET A 176 4.05 1.51 1.82
CA MET A 176 2.85 2.04 2.47
C MET A 176 1.65 1.08 2.35
N PHE A 177 0.73 1.10 3.30
CA PHE A 177 -0.54 0.37 3.18
C PHE A 177 -1.58 1.22 2.42
N PRO A 178 -2.18 0.72 1.31
CA PRO A 178 -3.12 1.48 0.50
C PRO A 178 -4.46 1.68 1.21
N CYS A 179 -4.98 2.91 1.18
CA CYS A 179 -6.31 3.21 1.66
C CYS A 179 -7.40 2.50 0.83
N GLY A 180 -8.48 2.04 1.47
CA GLY A 180 -9.70 1.60 0.79
C GLY A 180 -9.72 0.17 0.21
N MET A 181 -8.65 -0.62 0.35
CA MET A 181 -8.56 -1.99 -0.19
C MET A 181 -9.33 -3.08 0.60
N GLY A 182 -10.53 -2.75 1.09
CA GLY A 182 -11.44 -3.68 1.78
C GLY A 182 -10.95 -4.20 3.13
N ALA A 183 -11.81 -4.95 3.83
CA ALA A 183 -11.43 -5.63 5.05
C ALA A 183 -10.46 -6.79 4.74
N GLY A 184 -9.29 -6.80 5.38
CA GLY A 184 -8.34 -7.92 5.31
C GLY A 184 -7.28 -7.86 4.20
N ASN A 185 -7.12 -6.76 3.45
CA ASN A 185 -5.93 -6.59 2.62
C ASN A 185 -4.76 -6.03 3.45
N PHE A 186 -3.79 -6.89 3.77
CA PHE A 186 -2.58 -6.52 4.51
C PHE A 186 -1.37 -6.26 3.60
N LYS A 187 -1.56 -6.25 2.27
CA LYS A 187 -0.48 -5.95 1.30
C LYS A 187 -0.17 -4.45 1.28
N THR A 188 1.11 -4.10 1.20
CA THR A 188 1.54 -2.74 0.85
C THR A 188 1.20 -2.43 -0.61
N TYR A 189 1.33 -1.17 -1.02
CA TYR A 189 1.05 -0.73 -2.40
C TYR A 189 1.90 -1.48 -3.44
N GLY A 190 3.22 -1.57 -3.23
CA GLY A 190 4.12 -2.34 -4.09
C GLY A 190 3.75 -3.83 -4.13
N GLN A 191 3.43 -4.42 -2.98
CA GLN A 191 2.95 -5.81 -2.90
C GLN A 191 1.63 -6.04 -3.65
N CYS A 192 0.71 -5.06 -3.67
CA CYS A 192 -0.50 -5.11 -4.49
C CYS A 192 -0.14 -5.13 -5.98
N HIS A 193 0.74 -4.23 -6.44
CA HIS A 193 1.14 -4.18 -7.85
C HIS A 193 1.94 -5.41 -8.30
N HIS A 194 2.78 -5.97 -7.43
CA HIS A 194 3.43 -7.25 -7.67
C HIS A 194 2.41 -8.38 -7.90
N TRP A 195 1.37 -8.43 -7.05
CA TRP A 195 0.31 -9.41 -7.17
C TRP A 195 -0.54 -9.22 -8.44
N ASP A 196 -0.92 -7.98 -8.75
CA ASP A 196 -1.72 -7.64 -9.93
C ASP A 196 -0.99 -7.98 -11.23
N TRP A 197 0.32 -7.74 -11.31
CA TRP A 197 1.13 -8.12 -12.47
C TRP A 197 1.23 -9.64 -12.61
N LEU A 198 1.52 -10.37 -11.53
CA LEU A 198 1.56 -11.83 -11.55
C LEU A 198 0.24 -12.44 -12.01
N LYS A 199 -0.90 -11.87 -11.58
CA LYS A 199 -2.24 -12.29 -12.03
C LYS A 199 -2.54 -11.91 -13.47
N ALA A 200 -2.24 -10.68 -13.90
CA ALA A 200 -2.48 -10.21 -15.26
C ALA A 200 -1.56 -10.87 -16.31
N THR A 201 -0.45 -11.47 -15.88
CA THR A 201 0.53 -12.13 -16.74
C THR A 201 0.75 -13.61 -16.39
N GLU A 202 -0.18 -14.25 -15.68
CA GLU A 202 0.00 -15.60 -15.09
C GLU A 202 0.44 -16.69 -16.09
N SER A 203 -0.02 -16.61 -17.35
CA SER A 203 0.37 -17.51 -18.44
C SER A 203 1.85 -17.42 -18.84
N ARG A 204 2.57 -16.38 -18.39
CA ARG A 204 4.01 -16.19 -18.57
C ARG A 204 4.83 -16.80 -17.41
N HIS A 205 4.17 -17.31 -16.36
CA HIS A 205 4.81 -17.71 -15.09
C HIS A 205 4.54 -19.19 -14.73
N PRO A 206 5.23 -20.17 -15.35
CA PRO A 206 5.00 -21.59 -15.09
C PRO A 206 5.08 -21.96 -13.60
N THR A 207 6.05 -21.43 -12.85
CA THR A 207 6.19 -21.67 -11.40
C THR A 207 4.99 -21.17 -10.59
N PHE A 208 4.40 -20.04 -10.97
CA PHE A 208 3.20 -19.51 -10.32
C PHE A 208 1.96 -20.33 -10.67
N MET A 209 1.83 -20.75 -11.93
CA MET A 209 0.74 -21.65 -12.36
C MET A 209 0.83 -23.02 -11.68
N ASP A 210 2.02 -23.64 -11.61
CA ASP A 210 2.29 -24.88 -10.87
C ASP A 210 1.89 -24.72 -9.39
N PHE A 211 2.27 -23.60 -8.76
CA PHE A 211 1.91 -23.30 -7.38
C PHE A 211 0.38 -23.20 -7.19
N LEU A 212 -0.33 -22.47 -8.05
CA LEU A 212 -1.79 -22.32 -7.95
C LEU A 212 -2.52 -23.66 -8.15
N GLN A 213 -2.08 -24.49 -9.11
CA GLN A 213 -2.62 -25.84 -9.32
C GLN A 213 -2.38 -26.74 -8.11
N ARG A 214 -1.17 -26.69 -7.53
CA ARG A 214 -0.82 -27.44 -6.30
C ARG A 214 -1.61 -26.95 -5.10
N LEU A 215 -1.81 -25.65 -4.93
CA LEU A 215 -2.66 -25.11 -3.87
C LEU A 215 -4.12 -25.57 -4.01
N GLY A 216 -4.62 -25.66 -5.25
CA GLY A 216 -5.96 -26.19 -5.56
C GLY A 216 -7.11 -25.24 -5.22
N ARG A 217 -6.80 -23.99 -4.86
CA ARG A 217 -7.74 -22.91 -4.51
C ARG A 217 -7.08 -21.55 -4.77
N ALA A 218 -7.86 -20.48 -4.69
CA ALA A 218 -7.29 -19.13 -4.67
C ALA A 218 -6.46 -18.91 -3.37
N PRO A 219 -5.31 -18.21 -3.44
CA PRO A 219 -4.56 -17.78 -2.25
C PRO A 219 -5.33 -16.74 -1.43
N THR A 220 -5.33 -16.89 -0.10
CA THR A 220 -5.95 -15.95 0.83
C THR A 220 -5.19 -14.61 0.89
N PRO A 221 -5.76 -13.51 1.40
CA PRO A 221 -5.04 -12.24 1.51
C PRO A 221 -3.73 -12.32 2.31
N HIS A 222 -3.66 -13.13 3.38
CA HIS A 222 -2.42 -13.39 4.12
C HIS A 222 -1.39 -14.18 3.30
N GLU A 223 -1.82 -15.17 2.52
CA GLU A 223 -0.93 -15.92 1.63
C GLU A 223 -0.39 -15.02 0.51
N GLN A 224 -1.22 -14.17 -0.09
CA GLN A 224 -0.76 -13.19 -1.09
C GLN A 224 0.26 -12.21 -0.48
N LYS A 225 0.03 -11.76 0.77
CA LYS A 225 0.97 -10.95 1.54
C LYS A 225 2.30 -11.70 1.73
N LEU A 226 2.27 -12.94 2.19
CA LEU A 226 3.46 -13.78 2.35
C LEU A 226 4.23 -13.94 1.03
N LEU A 227 3.56 -14.37 -0.04
CA LEU A 227 4.17 -14.68 -1.33
C LEU A 227 4.84 -13.46 -1.98
N THR A 228 4.23 -12.28 -1.85
CA THR A 228 4.80 -11.02 -2.35
C THR A 228 5.93 -10.51 -1.45
N LYS A 229 5.76 -10.51 -0.12
CA LYS A 229 6.76 -10.08 0.86
C LYS A 229 8.03 -10.95 0.86
N ARG A 230 7.89 -12.26 0.60
CA ARG A 230 9.00 -13.22 0.46
C ARG A 230 9.52 -13.32 -0.98
N HIS A 231 8.99 -12.51 -1.91
CA HIS A 231 9.39 -12.47 -3.33
C HIS A 231 9.34 -13.82 -4.07
N VAL A 232 8.43 -14.73 -3.69
CA VAL A 232 8.45 -16.16 -4.07
C VAL A 232 8.42 -16.41 -5.59
N PHE A 233 7.74 -15.55 -6.36
CA PHE A 233 7.65 -15.64 -7.83
C PHE A 233 8.35 -14.49 -8.55
N VAL A 234 9.13 -13.69 -7.83
CA VAL A 234 9.75 -12.47 -8.34
C VAL A 234 11.25 -12.76 -8.54
N PRO A 235 11.78 -12.73 -9.77
CA PRO A 235 13.20 -12.94 -9.98
C PRO A 235 14.02 -11.86 -9.28
N ALA A 236 15.15 -12.26 -8.69
CA ALA A 236 16.06 -11.35 -8.01
C ALA A 236 16.55 -10.26 -8.97
N GLN A 237 16.51 -9.00 -8.54
CA GLN A 237 17.10 -7.90 -9.31
C GLN A 237 18.62 -8.01 -9.27
N GLY A 238 19.28 -7.83 -10.43
CA GLY A 238 20.73 -7.69 -10.48
C GLY A 238 21.19 -6.48 -9.66
N GLY A 239 21.97 -6.72 -8.60
CA GLY A 239 22.58 -5.67 -7.77
C GLY A 239 21.87 -5.34 -6.45
N SER A 240 20.76 -6.00 -6.10
CA SER A 240 20.08 -5.82 -4.81
C SER A 240 20.46 -6.93 -3.81
N THR A 241 20.48 -6.61 -2.51
CA THR A 241 20.55 -7.56 -1.38
C THR A 241 19.23 -8.33 -1.20
N THR A 242 18.61 -8.73 -2.30
CA THR A 242 17.38 -9.53 -2.32
C THR A 242 17.72 -10.94 -1.84
N PRO A 243 16.85 -11.60 -1.05
CA PRO A 243 17.00 -13.01 -0.72
C PRO A 243 17.22 -13.86 -1.96
N ALA A 244 17.96 -14.97 -1.81
CA ALA A 244 18.15 -15.93 -2.89
C ALA A 244 16.78 -16.34 -3.48
N PRO A 245 16.65 -16.46 -4.82
CA PRO A 245 15.39 -16.83 -5.44
C PRO A 245 14.95 -18.21 -4.93
N TRP A 246 13.67 -18.32 -4.57
CA TRP A 246 13.08 -19.58 -4.10
C TRP A 246 13.29 -20.67 -5.14
N ASP A 247 13.91 -21.78 -4.74
CA ASP A 247 14.04 -22.92 -5.64
C ASP A 247 12.69 -23.61 -5.87
N ARG A 248 12.61 -24.42 -6.93
CA ARG A 248 11.34 -25.05 -7.33
C ARG A 248 10.78 -25.99 -6.28
N GLN A 249 11.64 -26.66 -5.49
CA GLN A 249 11.20 -27.58 -4.46
C GLN A 249 10.63 -26.81 -3.26
N ALA A 250 11.29 -25.76 -2.80
CA ALA A 250 10.78 -24.88 -1.74
C ALA A 250 9.41 -24.27 -2.09
N VAL A 251 9.17 -23.90 -3.36
CA VAL A 251 7.84 -23.45 -3.84
C VAL A 251 6.79 -24.57 -3.80
N ILE A 252 7.16 -25.81 -4.15
CA ILE A 252 6.27 -26.98 -4.11
C ILE A 252 5.91 -27.35 -2.66
N ASP A 253 6.88 -27.30 -1.75
CA ASP A 253 6.69 -27.61 -0.35
C ASP A 253 5.81 -26.55 0.33
N LEU A 254 6.03 -25.27 0.02
CA LEU A 254 5.15 -24.17 0.45
C LEU A 254 3.72 -24.37 -0.06
N ALA A 255 3.51 -24.69 -1.35
CA ALA A 255 2.17 -24.95 -1.90
C ALA A 255 1.47 -26.11 -1.18
N THR A 256 2.22 -27.15 -0.81
CA THR A 256 1.72 -28.35 -0.13
C THR A 256 1.34 -28.03 1.33
N ALA A 257 2.19 -27.29 2.05
CA ALA A 257 1.90 -26.84 3.42
C ALA A 257 0.67 -25.91 3.48
N LEU A 258 0.57 -24.94 2.58
CA LEU A 258 -0.58 -24.03 2.49
C LEU A 258 -1.89 -24.71 2.06
N ARG A 259 -1.83 -25.83 1.32
CA ARG A 259 -2.99 -26.69 1.09
C ARG A 259 -3.42 -27.40 2.37
N GLY A 260 -2.47 -27.91 3.15
CA GLY A 260 -2.72 -28.67 4.39
C GLY A 260 -3.25 -27.82 5.56
N ALA A 261 -2.83 -26.56 5.65
CA ALA A 261 -3.24 -25.61 6.69
C ALA A 261 -3.76 -24.29 6.08
N PRO A 262 -4.98 -24.27 5.52
CA PRO A 262 -5.52 -23.08 4.85
C PRO A 262 -5.87 -21.97 5.85
N GLY A 263 -5.47 -20.73 5.54
CA GLY A 263 -5.92 -19.56 6.29
C GLY A 263 -5.29 -19.37 7.67
N GLY A 264 -4.08 -19.87 7.88
CA GLY A 264 -3.27 -19.51 9.06
C GLY A 264 -3.12 -17.99 9.23
N ASP A 265 -2.85 -17.55 10.46
CA ASP A 265 -2.53 -16.15 10.69
C ASP A 265 -1.19 -15.78 10.02
N LEU A 266 -0.97 -14.48 9.82
CA LEU A 266 0.19 -14.02 9.06
C LEU A 266 1.54 -14.35 9.75
N ALA A 267 1.56 -14.52 11.08
CA ALA A 267 2.78 -14.88 11.81
C ALA A 267 3.11 -16.37 11.64
N GLN A 268 2.11 -17.26 11.70
CA GLN A 268 2.27 -18.69 11.39
C GLN A 268 2.79 -18.91 9.96
N LEU A 269 2.20 -18.18 9.01
CA LEU A 269 2.62 -18.19 7.60
C LEU A 269 4.05 -17.65 7.42
N TRP A 270 4.43 -16.61 8.19
CA TRP A 270 5.77 -16.05 8.18
C TRP A 270 6.83 -17.00 8.77
N ALA A 271 6.49 -17.75 9.82
CA ALA A 271 7.36 -18.79 10.38
C ALA A 271 7.57 -19.94 9.39
N LEU A 272 6.48 -20.48 8.82
CA LEU A 272 6.53 -21.52 7.78
C LEU A 272 7.44 -21.14 6.60
N ALA A 273 7.39 -19.88 6.15
CA ALA A 273 8.24 -19.43 5.04
C ALA A 273 9.70 -19.17 5.43
N GLN A 274 10.02 -18.98 6.72
CA GLN A 274 11.40 -18.93 7.21
C GLN A 274 12.00 -20.33 7.28
N ASP A 275 11.24 -21.33 7.73
CA ASP A 275 11.69 -22.73 7.81
C ASP A 275 12.01 -23.31 6.42
N LEU A 276 11.19 -22.99 5.41
CA LEU A 276 11.38 -23.46 4.04
C LEU A 276 12.46 -22.70 3.25
N SER A 277 12.72 -21.44 3.61
CA SER A 277 13.73 -20.60 2.96
C SER A 277 14.17 -19.51 3.93
N PRO A 278 15.23 -19.73 4.73
CA PRO A 278 15.75 -18.72 5.64
C PRO A 278 16.14 -17.45 4.86
N CYS A 279 15.75 -16.28 5.36
CA CYS A 279 16.43 -15.05 4.95
C CYS A 279 17.61 -14.80 5.87
N GLU A 280 18.76 -14.52 5.29
CA GLU A 280 19.77 -13.73 5.98
C GLU A 280 19.20 -12.32 6.17
N ALA A 281 18.87 -11.97 7.41
CA ALA A 281 18.71 -10.57 7.76
C ALA A 281 20.09 -9.90 7.67
N PRO A 282 20.19 -8.62 7.26
CA PRO A 282 21.44 -7.89 7.33
C PRO A 282 22.02 -7.95 8.76
N GLU A 283 23.35 -8.11 8.87
CA GLU A 283 24.02 -8.11 10.18
C GLU A 283 23.65 -6.84 10.97
N GLY A 284 23.18 -7.03 12.22
CA GLY A 284 22.70 -5.94 13.08
C GLY A 284 21.18 -5.80 13.20
N VAL A 285 20.37 -6.64 12.53
CA VAL A 285 18.92 -6.74 12.79
C VAL A 285 18.62 -7.91 13.73
N ASP A 286 18.61 -7.65 15.04
CA ASP A 286 18.44 -8.65 16.12
C ASP A 286 17.07 -9.38 16.17
N GLY A 287 16.21 -9.22 15.15
CA GLY A 287 14.84 -9.75 15.14
C GLY A 287 14.67 -11.23 14.77
N CYS A 288 15.64 -11.86 14.10
CA CYS A 288 15.44 -13.19 13.48
C CYS A 288 15.87 -14.42 14.31
N ARG A 289 16.22 -14.26 15.60
CA ARG A 289 16.63 -15.39 16.47
C ARG A 289 15.82 -15.51 17.78
N ALA A 290 14.49 -15.57 17.67
CA ALA A 290 13.64 -15.81 18.84
C ALA A 290 12.30 -16.53 18.57
N ALA A 291 12.32 -17.76 18.00
CA ALA A 291 11.21 -18.75 18.17
C ALA A 291 11.51 -20.16 17.60
N ALA A 292 12.63 -20.82 17.97
CA ALA A 292 12.87 -22.21 17.54
C ALA A 292 13.72 -23.04 18.52
N THR A 293 13.53 -22.90 19.83
CA THR A 293 14.08 -23.82 20.83
C THR A 293 12.98 -24.56 21.55
N HIS A 294 12.79 -25.82 21.17
CA HIS A 294 11.90 -26.75 21.88
C HIS A 294 12.31 -26.90 23.35
N THR A 295 11.36 -26.72 24.26
CA THR A 295 11.34 -27.44 25.54
C THR A 295 10.15 -28.38 25.55
N ARG A 296 10.45 -29.68 25.59
CA ARG A 296 9.48 -30.75 25.87
C ARG A 296 8.74 -30.48 27.18
N ALA A 297 7.46 -30.77 27.22
CA ALA A 297 6.76 -31.05 28.46
C ALA A 297 7.28 -32.36 29.08
N PRO A 298 7.23 -32.46 30.42
CA PRO A 298 6.90 -33.71 31.09
C PRO A 298 5.60 -33.57 31.89
N ASP A 299 4.74 -34.60 31.80
CA ASP A 299 3.53 -34.72 32.62
C ASP A 299 3.85 -34.99 34.09
N SER A 300 3.11 -34.38 35.03
CA SER A 300 2.58 -35.10 36.20
C SER A 300 1.52 -34.31 36.99
N ILE A 301 0.34 -34.93 37.09
CA ILE A 301 -0.85 -34.63 37.89
C ILE A 301 -0.59 -34.25 39.36
N ALA A 302 -1.32 -33.26 39.92
CA ALA A 302 -1.87 -33.30 41.28
C ALA A 302 -2.96 -32.22 41.58
N THR A 303 -4.21 -32.69 41.64
CA THR A 303 -5.43 -32.23 42.36
C THR A 303 -5.42 -31.06 43.37
N SER A 304 -6.62 -30.41 43.46
CA SER A 304 -7.31 -29.82 44.64
C SER A 304 -7.34 -28.29 44.69
N SER A 305 -8.40 -27.53 45.02
CA SER A 305 -9.87 -27.66 45.25
C SER A 305 -10.34 -26.25 45.69
N THR A 306 -11.66 -25.93 45.67
CA THR A 306 -12.29 -24.85 46.50
C THR A 306 -12.01 -23.39 46.03
N GLN A 307 -12.92 -22.39 45.96
CA GLN A 307 -14.35 -22.24 46.25
C GLN A 307 -15.01 -21.12 45.41
N ALA A 308 -16.33 -21.20 45.25
CA ALA A 308 -17.27 -20.18 44.76
C ALA A 308 -17.32 -18.87 45.60
N ILE A 309 -17.85 -17.75 45.10
CA ILE A 309 -19.25 -17.25 45.29
C ILE A 309 -19.37 -15.90 44.47
N VAL A 310 -20.35 -15.62 43.58
CA VAL A 310 -21.82 -15.37 43.75
C VAL A 310 -22.11 -13.99 44.42
N THR A 311 -22.90 -13.01 43.92
CA THR A 311 -23.77 -12.80 42.73
C THR A 311 -24.05 -11.28 42.52
N GLY A 312 -24.66 -10.83 41.40
CA GLY A 312 -25.19 -9.46 41.26
C GLY A 312 -25.95 -9.17 39.95
N GLU A 313 -27.28 -9.37 39.93
CA GLU A 313 -28.16 -9.17 38.77
C GLU A 313 -28.73 -7.74 38.63
N MET A 314 -29.26 -7.44 37.44
CA MET A 314 -30.02 -6.22 37.10
C MET A 314 -31.49 -6.32 37.56
N PRO A 315 -32.28 -5.27 37.29
CA PRO A 315 -33.51 -5.40 36.51
C PRO A 315 -33.34 -4.87 35.07
#